data_AF-A0A819MD11-F1
#
_entry.id   AF-A0A819MD11-F1
#
_cell.length_a   1.000
_cell.length_b   1.000
_cell.length_c   1.000
_cell.angle_alpha   90.00
_cell.angle_beta   90.00
_cell.angle_gamma   90.00
#
_symmetry.space_group_name_H-M   'P 1'
#
loop_
_entity.id
_entity.type
_entity.pdbx_description
1 polymer ?
#
loop_
_entity_poly.entity_id
_entity_poly.type
_entity_poly.pdbx_seq_one_letter_code
_entity_poly.pdbx_strand_id
1 'polypeptide(L)'
;MFLDTCTISNGGCTPNAACSHDNTTDTIVCTCKTGYTNTGGACKVVCKDTCLIKNGGCAPNAGCSHDNTTNEVVCTCKTGYTNTGLAPNVVCTDACTIGNGACDPNAGCSHDNTSNAVVCTCKTGYTNTGVAPNVVCTDTCTISNGACCANARCSHDNASNAVVCTCKTGYTNTGVAPNVVCTDTCTIKNGGCDPNAGCSHDNATNAVVCTCKTGYTNTGEAPNVVCT
;
A
#
# COMPACT_ATOMS: atom_id res chain seq x y z
N MET A 1 -69.88 15.13 -10.50
CA MET A 1 -68.52 14.67 -10.85
C MET A 1 -67.58 15.36 -9.87
N PHE A 2 -67.03 14.63 -8.89
CA PHE A 2 -66.04 15.21 -7.99
C PHE A 2 -64.73 15.34 -8.76
N LEU A 3 -64.13 16.53 -8.68
CA LEU A 3 -62.86 16.83 -9.31
C LEU A 3 -61.76 16.26 -8.42
N ASP A 4 -60.97 15.33 -8.95
CA ASP A 4 -59.79 14.84 -8.23
C ASP A 4 -58.79 15.99 -8.11
N THR A 5 -58.73 16.59 -6.93
CA THR A 5 -57.89 17.77 -6.65
C THR A 5 -56.40 17.44 -6.74
N CYS A 6 -55.98 16.17 -6.68
CA CYS A 6 -54.60 15.79 -6.96
C CYS A 6 -54.22 15.99 -8.44
N THR A 7 -55.19 15.99 -9.35
CA THR A 7 -54.93 16.27 -10.78
C THR A 7 -54.69 17.75 -11.07
N ILE A 8 -55.00 18.64 -10.13
CA ILE A 8 -54.84 20.09 -10.26
C ILE A 8 -53.71 20.56 -9.35
N SER A 9 -52.62 21.04 -9.94
CA SER A 9 -51.45 21.52 -9.20
C SER A 9 -50.93 20.51 -8.14
N ASN A 10 -51.05 19.20 -8.40
CA ASN A 10 -50.67 18.12 -7.47
C ASN A 10 -51.33 18.24 -6.08
N GLY A 11 -52.57 18.77 -6.00
CA GLY A 11 -53.25 19.03 -4.74
C GLY A 11 -52.54 20.04 -3.82
N GLY A 12 -51.64 20.87 -4.37
CA GLY A 12 -50.78 21.76 -3.59
C GLY A 12 -49.54 21.09 -2.98
N CYS A 13 -49.33 19.80 -3.22
CA CYS A 13 -48.16 19.06 -2.77
C CYS A 13 -46.90 19.47 -3.55
N THR A 14 -45.73 19.42 -2.89
CA THR A 14 -44.45 19.67 -3.56
C THR A 14 -44.18 18.64 -4.69
N PRO A 15 -43.36 18.94 -5.71
CA PRO A 15 -43.10 18.02 -6.84
C PRO A 15 -42.62 16.61 -6.43
N ASN A 16 -41.90 16.51 -5.31
CA ASN A 16 -41.37 15.25 -4.78
C ASN A 16 -42.30 14.56 -3.77
N ALA A 17 -43.55 15.02 -3.66
CA ALA A 17 -44.60 14.38 -2.90
C ALA A 17 -45.62 13.72 -3.83
N ALA A 18 -46.11 12.55 -3.43
CA ALA A 18 -47.32 11.94 -3.97
C ALA A 18 -48.54 12.56 -3.28
N CYS A 19 -49.53 12.96 -4.08
CA CYS A 19 -50.83 13.42 -3.61
C CYS A 19 -51.79 12.23 -3.51
N SER A 20 -52.56 12.17 -2.44
CA SER A 20 -53.63 11.19 -2.25
C SER A 20 -54.81 11.83 -1.50
N HIS A 21 -56.00 11.29 -1.70
CA HIS A 21 -57.20 11.71 -0.99
C HIS A 21 -57.51 10.73 0.14
N ASP A 22 -57.66 11.24 1.36
CA ASP A 22 -58.12 10.45 2.50
C ASP A 22 -59.64 10.52 2.60
N ASN A 23 -60.31 9.44 2.23
CA ASN A 23 -61.77 9.34 2.22
C ASN A 23 -62.40 9.33 3.62
N THR A 24 -61.61 9.17 4.68
CA THR A 24 -62.11 9.18 6.07
C THR A 24 -62.18 10.58 6.64
N THR A 25 -61.19 11.42 6.33
CA THR A 25 -61.12 12.81 6.78
C THR A 25 -61.59 13.81 5.73
N ASP A 26 -61.80 13.35 4.48
CA ASP A 26 -62.12 14.17 3.31
C ASP A 26 -61.05 15.25 3.05
N THR A 27 -59.78 14.87 3.22
CA THR A 27 -58.63 15.80 3.08
C THR A 27 -57.59 15.31 2.07
N ILE A 28 -56.80 16.27 1.56
CA ILE A 28 -55.63 15.99 0.72
C ILE A 28 -54.42 15.69 1.58
N VAL A 29 -53.80 14.53 1.32
CA VAL A 29 -52.61 14.05 1.99
C VAL A 29 -51.44 14.04 1.01
N CYS A 30 -50.41 14.81 1.35
CA CYS A 30 -49.13 14.81 0.64
C CYS A 30 -48.14 13.89 1.37
N THR A 31 -47.64 12.85 0.70
CA THR A 31 -46.60 11.97 1.25
C THR A 31 -45.35 12.07 0.40
N CYS A 32 -44.17 12.19 1.03
CA CYS A 32 -42.94 12.22 0.26
C CYS A 32 -42.72 10.91 -0.49
N LYS A 33 -42.31 11.02 -1.75
CA LYS A 33 -41.91 9.85 -2.56
C LYS A 33 -40.68 9.20 -1.91
N THR A 34 -40.46 7.91 -2.21
CA THR A 34 -39.25 7.18 -1.79
C THR A 34 -38.00 8.01 -2.09
N GLY A 35 -37.03 8.08 -1.17
CA GLY A 35 -35.83 8.90 -1.30
C GLY A 35 -35.98 10.38 -0.93
N TYR A 36 -37.18 10.80 -0.49
CA TYR A 36 -37.40 12.15 0.00
C TYR A 36 -37.91 12.15 1.44
N THR A 37 -37.39 13.07 2.25
CA THR A 37 -37.79 13.24 3.64
C THR A 37 -38.61 14.52 3.80
N ASN A 38 -39.70 14.43 4.56
CA ASN A 38 -40.48 15.61 4.93
C ASN A 38 -39.65 16.49 5.89
N THR A 39 -39.31 17.69 5.44
CA THR A 39 -38.62 18.72 6.23
C THR A 39 -39.53 19.87 6.64
N GLY A 40 -40.80 19.82 6.25
CA GLY A 40 -41.82 20.76 6.67
C GLY A 40 -42.47 20.35 8.00
N GLY A 41 -43.43 21.15 8.44
CA GLY A 41 -44.23 20.85 9.63
C GLY A 41 -45.43 19.97 9.30
N ALA A 42 -46.19 19.58 10.34
CA ALA A 42 -47.40 18.77 10.20
C ALA A 42 -48.44 19.37 9.23
N CYS A 43 -48.50 20.70 9.14
CA CYS A 43 -49.46 21.41 8.28
C CYS A 43 -48.95 21.67 6.85
N LYS A 44 -47.67 21.40 6.55
CA LYS A 44 -47.08 21.65 5.23
C LYS A 44 -45.95 20.69 4.95
N VAL A 45 -46.23 19.69 4.11
CA VAL A 45 -45.21 18.72 3.66
C VAL A 45 -44.23 19.40 2.70
N VAL A 46 -42.93 19.27 2.98
CA VAL A 46 -41.85 19.77 2.13
C VAL A 46 -40.85 18.63 1.91
N CYS A 47 -40.94 17.99 0.75
CA CYS A 47 -40.12 16.83 0.43
C CYS A 47 -38.78 17.25 -0.16
N LYS A 48 -37.73 17.10 0.64
CA LYS A 48 -36.33 17.33 0.24
C LYS A 48 -35.62 15.99 0.09
N ASP A 49 -34.67 15.97 -0.84
CA ASP A 49 -33.80 14.81 -1.07
C ASP A 49 -33.19 14.37 0.27
N THR A 50 -33.36 13.07 0.59
CA THR A 50 -32.92 12.51 1.86
C THR A 50 -31.39 12.56 2.00
N CYS A 51 -30.62 12.43 0.92
CA CYS A 51 -29.16 12.55 0.95
C CYS A 51 -28.68 13.95 1.35
N LEU A 52 -29.47 14.99 1.08
CA LEU A 52 -29.15 16.36 1.52
C LEU A 52 -29.42 16.59 3.02
N ILE A 53 -30.03 15.62 3.71
CA ILE A 53 -30.39 15.71 5.12
C ILE A 53 -29.56 14.68 5.88
N LYS A 54 -28.57 15.15 6.65
CA LYS A 54 -27.68 14.28 7.45
C LYS A 54 -27.09 13.12 6.62
N ASN A 55 -26.72 13.38 5.36
CA ASN A 55 -26.15 12.39 4.43
C ASN A 55 -27.05 11.14 4.26
N GLY A 56 -28.38 11.29 4.32
CA GLY A 56 -29.33 10.19 4.26
C GLY A 56 -29.22 9.17 5.40
N GLY A 57 -28.54 9.51 6.49
CA GLY A 57 -28.24 8.58 7.58
C GLY A 57 -27.05 7.65 7.31
N CYS A 58 -26.32 7.85 6.20
CA CYS A 58 -25.14 7.05 5.90
C CYS A 58 -24.01 7.31 6.91
N ALA A 59 -23.22 6.28 7.17
CA ALA A 59 -22.07 6.35 8.08
C ALA A 59 -21.04 7.42 7.69
N PRO A 60 -20.17 7.85 8.63
CA PRO A 60 -18.98 8.60 8.28
C PRO A 60 -18.19 7.87 7.19
N ASN A 61 -17.58 8.64 6.28
CA ASN A 61 -16.84 8.11 5.12
C ASN A 61 -17.69 7.29 4.12
N ALA A 62 -19.02 7.34 4.20
CA ALA A 62 -19.92 6.91 3.13
C ALA A 62 -20.43 8.11 2.30
N GLY A 63 -20.67 7.89 1.02
CA GLY A 63 -21.49 8.73 0.17
C GLY A 63 -22.93 8.26 0.16
N CYS A 64 -23.87 9.21 0.04
CA CYS A 64 -25.29 8.94 -0.13
C CYS A 64 -25.69 9.12 -1.60
N SER A 65 -26.50 8.20 -2.12
CA SER A 65 -27.06 8.24 -3.46
C SER A 65 -28.45 7.61 -3.48
N HIS A 66 -29.12 7.66 -4.63
CA HIS A 66 -30.40 6.96 -4.84
C HIS A 66 -30.22 5.78 -5.77
N ASP A 67 -30.86 4.66 -5.45
CA ASP A 67 -31.00 3.55 -6.37
C ASP A 67 -31.82 3.99 -7.60
N ASN A 68 -31.32 3.70 -8.81
CA ASN A 68 -31.94 4.18 -10.05
C ASN A 68 -33.31 3.57 -10.34
N THR A 69 -33.69 2.47 -9.68
CA THR A 69 -34.97 1.77 -9.93
C THR A 69 -36.01 2.03 -8.86
N THR A 70 -35.61 2.03 -7.59
CA THR A 70 -36.50 2.16 -6.43
C THR A 70 -36.50 3.59 -5.87
N ASN A 71 -35.52 4.41 -6.23
CA ASN A 71 -35.20 5.70 -5.62
C ASN A 71 -34.89 5.63 -4.12
N GLU A 72 -34.64 4.42 -3.57
CA GLU A 72 -34.23 4.24 -2.18
C GLU A 72 -32.84 4.82 -1.93
N VAL A 73 -32.61 5.24 -0.68
CA VAL A 73 -31.30 5.76 -0.25
C VAL A 73 -30.30 4.62 -0.20
N VAL A 74 -29.17 4.79 -0.90
CA VAL A 74 -28.05 3.86 -0.92
C VAL A 74 -26.81 4.54 -0.35
N CYS A 75 -26.23 3.90 0.66
CA CYS A 75 -24.97 4.31 1.26
C CYS A 75 -23.83 3.47 0.71
N THR A 76 -22.80 4.12 0.17
CA THR A 76 -21.62 3.43 -0.36
C THR A 76 -20.37 4.01 0.28
N CYS A 77 -19.47 3.15 0.75
CA CYS A 77 -18.20 3.63 1.29
C CYS A 77 -17.39 4.38 0.24
N LYS A 78 -16.81 5.51 0.65
CA LYS A 78 -15.91 6.28 -0.19
C LYS A 78 -14.66 5.46 -0.51
N THR A 79 -13.98 5.80 -1.60
CA THR A 79 -12.69 5.23 -1.97
C THR A 79 -11.75 5.18 -0.77
N GLY A 80 -11.08 4.05 -0.56
CA GLY A 80 -10.21 3.81 0.61
C GLY A 80 -10.91 3.25 1.84
N TYR A 81 -12.24 3.12 1.83
CA TYR A 81 -13.00 2.53 2.93
C TYR A 81 -13.74 1.28 2.48
N THR A 82 -13.84 0.30 3.38
CA THR A 82 -14.55 -0.96 3.16
C THR A 82 -15.77 -1.04 4.08
N ASN A 83 -16.88 -1.56 3.56
CA ASN A 83 -18.07 -1.81 4.37
C ASN A 83 -17.84 -3.02 5.28
N THR A 84 -17.80 -2.79 6.59
CA THR A 84 -17.70 -3.84 7.63
C THR A 84 -19.03 -4.10 8.35
N GLY A 85 -20.06 -3.34 8.01
CA GLY A 85 -21.39 -3.48 8.56
C GLY A 85 -22.18 -4.60 7.91
N LEU A 86 -23.32 -4.94 8.53
CA LEU A 86 -24.31 -5.86 7.98
C LEU A 86 -25.48 -5.07 7.40
N ALA A 87 -26.01 -5.49 6.27
CA ALA A 87 -27.20 -4.88 5.68
C ALA A 87 -28.34 -4.79 6.71
N PRO A 88 -29.05 -3.65 6.82
CA PRO A 88 -28.96 -2.44 5.98
C PRO A 88 -27.92 -1.39 6.47
N ASN A 89 -27.21 -1.66 7.56
CA ASN A 89 -26.29 -0.70 8.20
C ASN A 89 -24.90 -0.77 7.58
N VAL A 90 -24.56 0.24 6.76
CA VAL A 90 -23.21 0.40 6.21
C VAL A 90 -22.29 0.99 7.28
N VAL A 91 -21.13 0.37 7.49
CA VAL A 91 -20.07 0.88 8.37
C VAL A 91 -18.80 0.98 7.55
N CYS A 92 -18.31 2.20 7.32
CA CYS A 92 -17.13 2.40 6.49
C CYS A 92 -15.89 2.53 7.35
N THR A 93 -15.06 1.48 7.31
CA THR A 93 -13.80 1.39 8.04
C THR A 93 -12.64 1.55 7.06
N ASP A 94 -11.58 2.20 7.51
CA ASP A 94 -10.34 2.37 6.72
C ASP A 94 -9.86 0.99 6.23
N ALA A 95 -9.72 0.85 4.91
CA ALA A 95 -9.34 -0.41 4.28
C ALA A 95 -7.95 -0.89 4.74
N CYS A 96 -7.00 -0.01 5.02
CA CYS A 96 -5.68 -0.39 5.50
C CYS A 96 -5.70 -1.03 6.89
N THR A 97 -6.73 -0.74 7.70
CA THR A 97 -6.90 -1.36 9.03
C THR A 97 -7.51 -2.76 8.98
N ILE A 98 -8.00 -3.19 7.80
CA ILE A 98 -8.66 -4.47 7.59
C ILE A 98 -7.83 -5.29 6.62
N GLY A 99 -7.19 -6.35 7.12
CA GLY A 99 -6.39 -7.24 6.26
C GLY A 99 -5.32 -6.49 5.46
N ASN A 100 -4.73 -5.42 6.03
CA ASN A 100 -3.71 -4.57 5.40
C ASN A 100 -4.14 -4.02 4.03
N GLY A 101 -5.43 -3.71 3.83
CA GLY A 101 -5.95 -3.23 2.54
C GLY A 101 -5.78 -4.23 1.38
N ALA A 102 -5.68 -5.53 1.70
CA ALA A 102 -5.33 -6.60 0.77
C ALA A 102 -3.93 -6.48 0.14
N CYS A 103 -3.04 -5.67 0.73
CA CYS A 103 -1.64 -5.62 0.35
C CYS A 103 -0.88 -6.89 0.76
N ASP A 104 0.19 -7.21 0.02
CA ASP A 104 1.15 -8.25 0.38
C ASP A 104 1.63 -8.10 1.85
N PRO A 105 1.88 -9.19 2.60
CA PRO A 105 2.40 -9.11 3.97
C PRO A 105 3.70 -8.33 4.13
N ASN A 106 4.54 -8.31 3.10
CA ASN A 106 5.78 -7.54 3.01
C ASN A 106 5.59 -6.15 2.40
N ALA A 107 4.35 -5.70 2.20
CA ALA A 107 3.99 -4.32 1.86
C ALA A 107 3.39 -3.57 3.06
N GLY A 108 3.57 -2.25 3.07
CA GLY A 108 2.77 -1.33 3.86
C GLY A 108 1.57 -0.84 3.06
N CYS A 109 0.44 -0.65 3.75
CA CYS A 109 -0.76 -0.04 3.20
C CYS A 109 -0.81 1.45 3.55
N SER A 110 -1.14 2.29 2.57
CA SER A 110 -1.41 3.72 2.75
C SER A 110 -2.51 4.17 1.80
N HIS A 111 -2.87 5.46 1.88
CA HIS A 111 -3.81 6.08 0.94
C HIS A 111 -3.11 7.04 -0.01
N ASP A 112 -3.54 7.05 -1.26
CA ASP A 112 -3.17 8.09 -2.21
C ASP A 112 -3.79 9.43 -1.79
N ASN A 113 -2.98 10.50 -1.76
CA ASN A 113 -3.41 11.80 -1.24
C ASN A 113 -4.50 12.50 -2.07
N THR A 114 -4.73 12.10 -3.31
CA THR A 114 -5.70 12.73 -4.21
C THR A 114 -6.99 11.92 -4.33
N SER A 115 -6.87 10.62 -4.57
CA SER A 115 -8.00 9.71 -4.78
C SER A 115 -8.48 9.01 -3.50
N ASN A 116 -7.68 9.05 -2.43
CA ASN A 116 -7.84 8.23 -1.22
C ASN A 116 -7.82 6.71 -1.49
N ALA A 117 -7.40 6.28 -2.70
CA ALA A 117 -7.28 4.87 -3.04
C ALA A 117 -6.23 4.19 -2.17
N VAL A 118 -6.45 2.90 -1.87
CA VAL A 118 -5.45 2.08 -1.20
C VAL A 118 -4.22 1.95 -2.09
N VAL A 119 -3.05 2.18 -1.51
CA VAL A 119 -1.75 2.03 -2.14
C VAL A 119 -0.93 1.07 -1.31
N CYS A 120 -0.42 0.02 -1.98
CA CYS A 120 0.49 -0.94 -1.37
C CYS A 120 1.92 -0.62 -1.80
N THR A 121 2.83 -0.46 -0.84
CA THR A 121 4.25 -0.22 -1.13
C THR A 121 5.10 -1.27 -0.44
N CYS A 122 5.97 -1.94 -1.18
CA CYS A 122 6.89 -2.92 -0.58
C CYS A 122 7.75 -2.27 0.50
N LYS A 123 7.88 -2.96 1.64
CA LYS A 123 8.77 -2.56 2.73
C LYS A 123 10.21 -2.55 2.24
N THR A 124 11.06 -1.78 2.91
CA THR A 124 12.52 -1.76 2.66
C THR A 124 13.07 -3.18 2.60
N GLY A 125 13.89 -3.47 1.59
CA GLY A 125 14.44 -4.81 1.37
C GLY A 125 13.61 -5.71 0.44
N TYR A 126 12.41 -5.29 0.05
CA TYR A 126 11.56 -6.03 -0.89
C TYR A 126 11.34 -5.26 -2.18
N THR A 127 11.23 -5.98 -3.28
CA THR A 127 10.96 -5.43 -4.61
C THR A 127 9.58 -5.87 -5.08
N ASN A 128 8.82 -4.95 -5.66
CA ASN A 128 7.54 -5.29 -6.27
C ASN A 128 7.78 -6.09 -7.56
N THR A 129 7.31 -7.33 -7.57
CA THR A 129 7.37 -8.27 -8.71
C THR A 129 5.98 -8.55 -9.29
N GLY A 130 4.94 -7.98 -8.70
CA GLY A 130 3.57 -8.07 -9.18
C GLY A 130 3.26 -7.08 -10.28
N VAL A 131 2.02 -7.10 -10.74
CA VAL A 131 1.48 -6.17 -11.75
C VAL A 131 0.28 -5.45 -11.15
N ALA A 132 0.20 -4.14 -11.36
CA ALA A 132 -0.91 -3.33 -10.86
C ALA A 132 -2.27 -3.97 -11.22
N PRO A 133 -3.24 -4.01 -10.28
CA PRO A 133 -3.20 -3.43 -8.93
C PRO A 133 -2.56 -4.34 -7.87
N ASN A 134 -2.14 -5.56 -8.21
CA ASN A 134 -1.65 -6.56 -7.26
C ASN A 134 -0.14 -6.40 -7.04
N VAL A 135 0.22 -5.79 -5.92
CA VAL A 135 1.61 -5.70 -5.46
C VAL A 135 2.03 -7.04 -4.86
N VAL A 136 3.19 -7.56 -5.28
CA VAL A 136 3.81 -8.77 -4.73
C VAL A 136 5.23 -8.45 -4.32
N CYS A 137 5.52 -8.54 -3.03
CA CYS A 137 6.77 -8.09 -2.46
C CYS A 137 7.71 -9.26 -2.22
N THR A 138 8.68 -9.40 -3.12
CA THR A 138 9.67 -10.48 -3.10
C THR A 138 10.98 -9.95 -2.53
N ASP A 139 11.66 -10.76 -1.71
CA ASP A 139 12.96 -10.43 -1.13
C ASP A 139 13.95 -10.04 -2.25
N THR A 140 14.46 -8.81 -2.18
CA THR A 140 15.35 -8.25 -3.20
C THR A 140 16.63 -9.06 -3.38
N CYS A 141 17.16 -9.70 -2.33
CA CYS A 141 18.35 -10.53 -2.44
C CYS A 141 18.13 -11.79 -3.29
N THR A 142 16.89 -12.26 -3.42
CA THR A 142 16.55 -13.40 -4.29
C THR A 142 16.44 -13.02 -5.77
N ILE A 143 16.35 -11.72 -6.06
CA ILE A 143 16.22 -11.18 -7.41
C ILE A 143 17.57 -10.58 -7.82
N SER A 144 18.25 -11.22 -8.76
CA SER A 144 19.53 -10.72 -9.28
C SER A 144 20.56 -10.37 -8.18
N ASN A 145 20.60 -11.16 -7.10
CA ASN A 145 21.48 -10.94 -5.93
C ASN A 145 21.34 -9.53 -5.33
N GLY A 146 20.13 -8.95 -5.34
CA GLY A 146 19.87 -7.59 -4.85
C GLY A 146 20.70 -6.50 -5.53
N ALA A 147 21.04 -6.70 -6.80
CA ALA A 147 21.94 -5.85 -7.58
C ALA A 147 23.38 -5.75 -7.02
N CYS A 148 23.76 -6.61 -6.08
CA CYS A 148 25.14 -6.75 -5.65
C CYS A 148 26.00 -7.33 -6.79
N CYS A 149 27.27 -6.89 -6.87
CA CYS A 149 28.20 -7.46 -7.85
C CYS A 149 28.45 -8.97 -7.62
N ALA A 150 28.96 -9.67 -8.64
CA ALA A 150 29.09 -11.13 -8.65
C ALA A 150 29.91 -11.71 -7.47
N ASN A 151 30.91 -10.96 -6.99
CA ASN A 151 31.76 -11.34 -5.86
C ASN A 151 31.30 -10.76 -4.53
N ALA A 152 30.05 -10.30 -4.44
CA ALA A 152 29.39 -9.91 -3.21
C ALA A 152 28.28 -10.89 -2.81
N ARG A 153 28.03 -10.97 -1.51
CA ARG A 153 26.86 -11.60 -0.91
C ARG A 153 25.83 -10.52 -0.60
N CYS A 154 24.59 -10.73 -1.04
CA CYS A 154 23.45 -9.93 -0.62
C CYS A 154 22.95 -10.37 0.76
N SER A 155 22.56 -9.40 1.59
CA SER A 155 21.91 -9.63 2.88
C SER A 155 21.08 -8.40 3.26
N HIS A 156 20.38 -8.48 4.39
CA HIS A 156 19.63 -7.36 4.95
C HIS A 156 20.32 -6.80 6.19
N ASP A 157 20.30 -5.49 6.33
CA ASP A 157 20.62 -4.81 7.58
C ASP A 157 19.54 -5.11 8.64
N ASN A 158 19.96 -5.49 9.85
CA ASN A 158 19.02 -5.94 10.90
C ASN A 158 18.10 -4.82 11.41
N ALA A 159 18.49 -3.55 11.32
CA ALA A 159 17.71 -2.43 11.85
C ALA A 159 16.74 -1.86 10.82
N SER A 160 17.19 -1.70 9.58
CA SER A 160 16.45 -1.04 8.51
C SER A 160 15.84 -2.00 7.48
N ASN A 161 16.24 -3.28 7.50
CA ASN A 161 16.00 -4.27 6.46
C ASN A 161 16.54 -3.86 5.07
N ALA A 162 17.38 -2.83 4.98
CA ALA A 162 17.97 -2.38 3.74
C ALA A 162 18.89 -3.46 3.14
N VAL A 163 18.94 -3.52 1.82
CA VAL A 163 19.84 -4.42 1.10
C VAL A 163 21.29 -3.98 1.36
N VAL A 164 22.11 -4.94 1.77
CA VAL A 164 23.54 -4.78 2.04
C VAL A 164 24.32 -5.78 1.21
N CYS A 165 25.24 -5.25 0.40
CA CYS A 165 26.20 -6.04 -0.36
C CYS A 165 27.53 -6.10 0.40
N THR A 166 28.01 -7.30 0.70
CA THR A 166 29.32 -7.51 1.33
C THR A 166 30.21 -8.34 0.42
N CYS A 167 31.42 -7.87 0.14
CA CYS A 167 32.36 -8.65 -0.64
C CYS A 167 32.64 -10.01 0.02
N LYS A 168 32.67 -11.05 -0.80
CA LYS A 168 33.08 -12.39 -0.38
C LYS A 168 34.54 -12.34 0.08
N THR A 169 34.93 -13.31 0.91
CA THR A 169 36.32 -13.49 1.35
C THR A 169 37.27 -13.47 0.14
N GLY A 170 38.40 -12.77 0.25
CA GLY A 170 39.36 -12.59 -0.85
C GLY A 170 39.05 -11.45 -1.82
N TYR A 171 37.96 -10.72 -1.61
CA TYR A 171 37.63 -9.52 -2.38
C TYR A 171 37.53 -8.29 -1.49
N THR A 172 38.04 -7.17 -2.00
CA THR A 172 37.98 -5.87 -1.34
C THR A 172 36.96 -4.98 -2.04
N ASN A 173 36.14 -4.27 -1.27
CA ASN A 173 35.26 -3.26 -1.83
C ASN A 173 36.06 -2.04 -2.31
N THR A 174 36.12 -1.83 -3.63
CA THR A 174 36.73 -0.66 -4.27
C THR A 174 35.70 0.34 -4.77
N GLY A 175 34.41 0.06 -4.56
CA GLY A 175 33.31 0.96 -4.91
C GLY A 175 32.99 1.96 -3.80
N VAL A 176 31.96 2.77 -4.04
CA VAL A 176 31.43 3.74 -3.08
C VAL A 176 29.95 3.43 -2.88
N ALA A 177 29.47 3.48 -1.63
CA ALA A 177 28.06 3.23 -1.32
C ALA A 177 27.14 4.09 -2.20
N PRO A 178 26.03 3.53 -2.74
CA PRO A 178 25.53 2.17 -2.54
C PRO A 178 26.16 1.11 -3.47
N ASN A 179 27.01 1.52 -4.42
CA ASN A 179 27.57 0.66 -5.46
C ASN A 179 28.85 -0.05 -4.96
N VAL A 180 28.67 -1.24 -4.38
CA VAL A 180 29.77 -2.11 -3.96
C VAL A 180 30.42 -2.78 -5.18
N VAL A 181 31.74 -2.61 -5.31
CA VAL A 181 32.55 -3.24 -6.36
C VAL A 181 33.57 -4.14 -5.69
N CYS A 182 33.43 -5.44 -5.85
CA CYS A 182 34.31 -6.42 -5.22
C CYS A 182 35.43 -6.83 -6.19
N THR A 183 36.60 -6.25 -5.94
CA THR A 183 37.82 -6.48 -6.72
C THR A 183 38.73 -7.45 -5.97
N ASP A 184 39.39 -8.34 -6.69
CA ASP A 184 40.32 -9.32 -6.11
C ASP A 184 41.37 -8.59 -5.24
N THR A 185 41.46 -8.98 -3.97
CA THR A 185 42.33 -8.33 -2.99
C THR A 185 43.80 -8.42 -3.39
N CYS A 186 44.27 -9.50 -4.03
CA CYS A 186 45.65 -9.62 -4.49
C CYS A 186 46.05 -8.58 -5.54
N THR A 187 45.07 -8.08 -6.32
CA THR A 187 45.32 -7.02 -7.31
C THR A 187 45.44 -5.63 -6.67
N ILE A 188 45.07 -5.49 -5.40
CA ILE A 188 45.08 -4.23 -4.67
C ILE A 188 46.21 -4.27 -3.65
N LYS A 189 47.27 -3.49 -3.88
CA LYS A 189 48.43 -3.42 -2.98
C LYS A 189 48.98 -4.81 -2.61
N ASN A 190 49.03 -5.74 -3.57
CA ASN A 190 49.51 -7.13 -3.38
C ASN A 190 48.78 -7.86 -2.23
N GLY A 191 47.50 -7.57 -2.00
CA GLY A 191 46.73 -8.12 -0.88
C GLY A 191 47.26 -7.77 0.51
N GLY A 192 48.12 -6.76 0.62
CA GLY A 192 48.83 -6.41 1.85
C GLY A 192 50.03 -7.31 2.16
N CYS A 193 50.41 -8.22 1.26
CA CYS A 193 51.59 -9.05 1.39
C CYS A 193 52.88 -8.21 1.29
N ASP A 194 53.94 -8.68 1.96
CA ASP A 194 55.30 -8.17 1.82
C ASP A 194 55.70 -8.05 0.33
N PRO A 195 56.46 -7.01 -0.10
CA PRO A 195 56.92 -6.88 -1.49
C PRO A 195 57.69 -8.10 -2.03
N ASN A 196 58.36 -8.85 -1.16
CA ASN A 196 59.08 -10.09 -1.45
C ASN A 196 58.20 -11.35 -1.29
N ALA A 197 56.92 -11.20 -0.96
CA ALA A 197 55.93 -12.26 -1.00
C ALA A 197 55.04 -12.18 -2.27
N GLY A 198 54.58 -13.33 -2.74
CA GLY A 198 53.48 -13.44 -3.71
C GLY A 198 52.14 -13.53 -2.97
N CYS A 199 51.12 -12.90 -3.54
CA CYS A 199 49.73 -13.01 -3.08
C CYS A 199 49.00 -14.10 -3.87
N SER A 200 48.21 -14.91 -3.15
CA SER A 200 47.38 -15.98 -3.71
C SER A 200 46.11 -16.15 -2.86
N HIS A 201 45.20 -17.03 -3.29
CA HIS A 201 44.01 -17.39 -2.54
C HIS A 201 44.09 -18.82 -2.02
N ASP A 202 43.65 -19.02 -0.78
CA ASP A 202 43.40 -20.35 -0.24
C ASP A 202 42.25 -21.02 -1.00
N ASN A 203 42.45 -22.27 -1.45
CA ASN A 203 41.47 -22.96 -2.29
C ASN A 203 40.14 -23.28 -1.59
N ALA A 204 40.12 -23.39 -0.25
CA ALA A 204 38.92 -23.76 0.49
C ALA A 204 38.11 -22.53 0.94
N THR A 205 38.80 -21.48 1.37
CA THR A 205 38.19 -20.29 2.00
C THR A 205 38.21 -19.05 1.11
N ASN A 206 38.99 -19.07 0.02
CA ASN A 206 39.34 -17.92 -0.79
C ASN A 206 40.06 -16.79 -0.03
N ALA A 207 40.55 -17.07 1.19
CA ALA A 207 41.30 -16.10 1.99
C ALA A 207 42.62 -15.73 1.30
N VAL A 208 43.08 -14.49 1.50
CA VAL A 208 44.37 -14.03 1.00
C VAL A 208 45.50 -14.77 1.70
N VAL A 209 46.43 -15.33 0.93
CA VAL A 209 47.60 -16.05 1.40
C VAL A 209 48.85 -15.43 0.80
N CYS A 210 49.76 -14.99 1.68
CA CYS A 210 51.06 -14.46 1.31
C CYS A 210 52.13 -15.55 1.45
N THR A 211 52.93 -15.78 0.41
CA THR A 211 54.03 -16.75 0.44
C THR A 211 55.32 -16.11 -0.05
N CYS A 212 56.42 -16.26 0.71
CA CYS A 212 57.71 -15.70 0.29
C CYS A 212 58.14 -16.25 -1.07
N LYS A 213 58.61 -15.35 -1.94
CA LYS A 213 59.18 -15.71 -3.24
C LYS A 213 60.45 -16.52 -3.02
N THR A 214 60.84 -17.31 -4.03
CA THR A 214 62.06 -18.10 -4.01
C THR A 214 63.27 -17.25 -3.62
N GLY A 215 64.02 -17.70 -2.61
CA GLY A 215 65.20 -17.00 -2.09
C GLY A 215 64.96 -16.14 -0.84
N TYR A 216 63.71 -15.94 -0.44
CA TYR A 216 63.36 -15.24 0.81
C TYR A 216 62.84 -16.20 1.87
N THR A 217 63.04 -15.85 3.13
CA THR A 217 62.55 -16.61 4.29
C THR A 217 61.51 -15.81 5.06
N ASN A 218 60.45 -16.48 5.51
CA ASN A 218 59.46 -15.83 6.36
C ASN A 218 60.02 -15.65 7.76
N THR A 219 60.24 -14.40 8.16
CA THR A 219 60.72 -14.01 9.50
C THR A 219 59.62 -13.40 10.37
N GLY A 220 58.40 -13.26 9.83
CA GLY A 220 57.23 -12.76 10.55
C GLY A 220 56.42 -13.86 11.24
N GLU A 221 55.43 -13.45 12.04
CA GLU A 221 54.47 -14.34 12.69
C GLU A 221 53.10 -14.24 12.00
N ALA A 222 52.38 -15.36 11.90
CA ALA A 222 51.05 -15.39 11.30
C ALA A 222 50.09 -14.39 11.99
N PRO A 223 49.29 -13.60 11.24
CA PRO A 223 49.09 -13.65 9.78
C PRO A 223 50.06 -12.76 8.97
N ASN A 224 51.02 -12.09 9.62
CA ASN A 224 51.93 -11.12 9.00
C ASN A 224 53.19 -11.82 8.46
N VAL A 225 53.17 -12.13 7.17
CA VAL A 225 54.34 -12.67 6.46
C VAL A 225 55.33 -11.56 6.16
N VAL A 226 56.59 -11.72 6.59
CA VAL A 226 57.70 -10.80 6.34
C VAL A 226 58.82 -11.58 5.65
N CYS A 227 59.23 -11.15 4.47
CA CYS A 227 60.13 -11.94 3.62
C CYS A 227 61.48 -11.26 3.44
N THR A 228 62.50 -11.83 4.10
CA THR A 228 63.90 -11.33 4.13
C THR A 228 64.89 -12.37 3.64
#